data_AF-D5PJV6-F1
#
_entry.id   AF-D5PJV6-F1
#
_cell.length_a   1.000
_cell.length_b   1.000
_cell.length_c   1.000
_cell.angle_alpha   90.00
_cell.angle_beta   90.00
_cell.angle_gamma   90.00
#
_symmetry.space_group_name_H-M   'P 1'
#
loop_
_entity.id
_entity.type
_entity.pdbx_description
1 polymer ?
#
loop_
_entity_poly.entity_id
_entity_poly.type
_entity_poly.pdbx_seq_one_letter_code
_entity_poly.pdbx_strand_id
1 'polypeptide(L)'
;MRFIYVAAAVGMAVAVPLGSSPARAETGVNGYVQCLGGDAKPPPPGVSAENWFPSVHVMATDIDGGVPQEQVAQRLVEMGVKPEDAVKQVQCFMANRPS
;
A
#
# COMPACT_ATOMS: atom_id res chain seq x y z
N MET A 1 35.81 -38.77 -35.00
CA MET A 1 36.64 -37.68 -34.46
C MET A 1 35.82 -36.92 -33.43
N ARG A 2 36.40 -36.63 -32.28
CA ARG A 2 35.73 -36.09 -31.08
C ARG A 2 36.19 -34.65 -30.91
N PHE A 3 35.26 -33.70 -30.95
CA PHE A 3 35.56 -32.30 -30.68
C PHE A 3 34.67 -31.81 -29.54
N ILE A 4 35.33 -31.60 -28.40
CA ILE A 4 34.80 -30.91 -27.24
C ILE A 4 35.04 -29.43 -27.52
N TYR A 5 33.97 -28.63 -27.50
CA TYR A 5 34.09 -27.17 -27.37
C TYR A 5 33.21 -26.73 -26.21
N VAL A 6 33.87 -26.43 -25.10
CA VAL A 6 33.31 -25.70 -23.97
C VAL A 6 33.35 -24.22 -24.35
N ALA A 7 32.18 -23.58 -24.46
CA ALA A 7 32.07 -22.13 -24.56
C ALA A 7 31.43 -21.61 -23.26
N ALA A 8 32.27 -21.08 -22.39
CA ALA A 8 31.85 -20.27 -21.24
C ALA A 8 31.52 -18.85 -21.74
N ALA A 9 30.36 -18.32 -21.39
CA ALA A 9 30.04 -16.90 -21.57
C ALA A 9 29.14 -16.40 -20.43
N VAL A 10 29.83 -15.90 -19.39
CA VAL A 10 29.50 -14.81 -18.47
C VAL A 10 28.05 -14.31 -18.52
N GLY A 11 27.23 -14.73 -17.56
CA GLY A 11 25.96 -14.06 -17.24
C GLY A 11 26.25 -12.70 -16.62
N MET A 12 26.03 -11.62 -17.37
CA MET A 12 25.98 -10.28 -16.79
C MET A 12 24.70 -10.16 -15.96
N ALA A 13 24.85 -10.25 -14.64
CA ALA A 13 23.81 -9.84 -13.72
C ALA A 13 23.68 -8.31 -13.82
N VAL A 14 22.70 -7.84 -14.59
CA VAL A 14 22.28 -6.44 -14.53
C VAL A 14 21.61 -6.25 -13.19
N ALA A 15 22.37 -5.81 -12.20
CA ALA A 15 21.82 -5.27 -10.97
C ALA A 15 21.08 -3.98 -11.34
N VAL A 16 19.79 -4.12 -11.65
CA VAL A 16 18.88 -2.97 -11.67
C VAL A 16 18.89 -2.43 -10.24
N PRO A 17 19.22 -1.14 -10.01
CA PRO A 17 18.99 -0.55 -8.71
C PRO A 17 17.48 -0.55 -8.52
N LEU A 18 16.97 -1.55 -7.78
CA LEU A 18 15.63 -1.49 -7.21
C LEU A 18 15.59 -0.18 -6.44
N GLY A 19 14.68 0.70 -6.88
CA GLY A 19 14.60 2.08 -6.47
C GLY A 19 14.83 2.24 -4.99
N SER A 20 15.66 3.22 -4.66
CA SER A 20 15.85 3.75 -3.31
C SER A 20 14.54 3.69 -2.53
N SER A 21 14.46 2.80 -1.54
CA SER A 21 13.42 2.87 -0.53
C SER A 21 13.40 4.30 0.00
N PRO A 22 12.24 4.99 0.04
CA PRO A 22 12.20 6.31 0.64
C PRO A 22 12.71 6.15 2.06
N ALA A 23 13.79 6.86 2.38
CA ALA A 23 14.41 6.89 3.68
C ALA A 23 13.34 7.30 4.71
N ARG A 24 12.81 6.30 5.42
CA ARG A 24 11.64 6.38 6.32
C ARG A 24 10.41 7.01 5.66
N ALA A 25 9.67 6.22 4.88
CA ALA A 25 8.25 6.50 4.70
C ALA A 25 7.64 6.64 6.10
N GLU A 26 7.08 7.82 6.42
CA GLU A 26 6.28 7.97 7.62
C GLU A 26 5.23 6.85 7.59
N THR A 27 5.12 6.05 8.65
CA THR A 27 4.05 5.07 8.80
C THR A 27 2.91 5.69 9.62
N GLY A 28 1.84 4.94 9.86
CA GLY A 28 0.68 5.44 10.58
C GLY A 28 -0.07 6.49 9.77
N VAL A 29 -0.64 7.47 10.48
CA VAL A 29 -1.59 8.42 9.90
C VAL A 29 -0.98 9.31 8.81
N ASN A 30 0.24 9.80 9.01
CA ASN A 30 0.90 10.65 8.01
C ASN A 30 1.27 9.87 6.74
N GLY A 31 1.75 8.63 6.90
CA GLY A 31 2.02 7.75 5.78
C GLY A 31 0.78 7.45 4.95
N TYR A 32 -0.33 7.19 5.65
CA TYR A 32 -1.62 6.97 5.00
C TYR A 32 -2.04 8.19 4.19
N VAL A 33 -1.98 9.40 4.77
CA VAL A 33 -2.30 10.67 4.08
C VAL A 33 -1.40 10.89 2.87
N GLN A 34 -0.09 10.69 3.02
CA GLN A 34 0.87 10.86 1.93
C GLN A 34 0.60 9.87 0.79
N CYS A 35 0.24 8.63 1.12
CA CYS A 35 -0.10 7.60 0.14
C CYS A 35 -1.40 7.93 -0.62
N LEU A 36 -2.43 8.43 0.07
CA LEU A 36 -3.65 8.92 -0.57
C LEU A 36 -3.37 10.10 -1.50
N GLY A 37 -2.50 11.01 -1.08
CA GLY A 37 -2.15 12.23 -1.81
C GLY A 37 -3.34 13.17 -2.00
N GLY A 38 -3.21 14.11 -2.95
CA GLY A 38 -4.25 15.10 -3.22
C GLY A 38 -4.51 16.00 -2.02
N ASP A 39 -5.79 16.18 -1.67
CA ASP A 39 -6.22 17.06 -0.58
C ASP A 39 -6.29 16.38 0.80
N ALA A 40 -5.90 15.10 0.90
CA ALA A 40 -5.86 14.38 2.17
C ALA A 40 -4.97 15.13 3.17
N LYS A 41 -5.46 15.29 4.40
CA LYS A 41 -4.77 15.98 5.49
C LYS A 41 -4.78 15.11 6.73
N PRO A 42 -3.72 15.14 7.56
CA PRO A 42 -3.73 14.46 8.83
C PRO A 42 -4.86 15.01 9.73
N PRO A 43 -5.34 14.21 10.69
CA PRO A 43 -6.35 14.64 11.65
C PRO A 43 -5.84 15.82 12.48
N PRO A 44 -6.73 16.71 12.92
CA PRO A 44 -6.39 17.72 13.93
C PRO A 44 -5.85 17.08 15.22
N PRO A 45 -5.04 17.79 16.01
CA PRO A 45 -4.57 17.30 17.30
C PRO A 45 -5.74 16.85 18.20
N GLY A 46 -5.62 15.65 18.76
CA GLY A 46 -6.64 15.05 19.63
C GLY A 46 -7.76 14.30 18.91
N VAL A 47 -7.76 14.24 17.57
CA VAL A 47 -8.70 13.43 16.77
C VAL A 47 -7.99 12.18 16.27
N SER A 48 -8.58 11.00 16.47
CA SER A 48 -8.03 9.74 15.97
C SER A 48 -8.23 9.57 14.47
N ALA A 49 -7.45 8.70 13.84
CA ALA A 49 -7.54 8.45 12.41
C ALA A 49 -8.89 7.85 11.99
N GLU A 50 -9.47 6.98 12.81
CA GLU A 50 -10.76 6.33 12.56
C GLU A 50 -11.92 7.34 12.54
N ASN A 51 -11.85 8.36 13.40
CA ASN A 51 -12.87 9.42 13.45
C ASN A 51 -12.72 10.41 12.30
N TRP A 52 -11.49 10.66 11.86
CA TRP A 52 -11.20 11.58 10.77
C TRP A 52 -11.41 10.94 9.38
N PHE A 53 -11.15 9.65 9.26
CA PHE A 53 -11.34 8.85 8.06
C PHE A 53 -12.29 7.68 8.36
N PRO A 54 -13.60 7.81 8.09
CA PRO A 54 -14.56 6.73 8.38
C PRO A 54 -14.20 5.39 7.72
N SER A 55 -13.56 5.40 6.55
CA SER A 55 -13.08 4.19 5.89
C SER A 55 -11.95 3.48 6.63
N VAL A 56 -11.13 4.19 7.43
CA VAL A 56 -10.08 3.57 8.27
C VAL A 56 -10.69 2.65 9.31
N HIS A 57 -11.79 3.05 9.94
CA HIS A 57 -12.49 2.19 10.90
C HIS A 57 -13.00 0.90 10.25
N VAL A 58 -13.61 1.01 9.07
CA VAL A 58 -14.13 -0.14 8.31
C VAL A 58 -12.98 -1.07 7.90
N MET A 59 -11.91 -0.50 7.34
CA MET A 59 -10.75 -1.29 6.91
C MET A 59 -10.07 -2.00 8.09
N ALA A 60 -9.87 -1.33 9.22
CA ALA A 60 -9.29 -1.94 10.41
C ALA A 60 -10.15 -3.13 10.89
N THR A 61 -11.46 -2.90 11.05
CA THR A 61 -12.40 -3.93 11.50
C THR A 61 -12.43 -5.14 10.57
N ASP A 62 -12.54 -4.91 9.26
CA ASP A 62 -12.67 -5.98 8.29
C ASP A 62 -11.36 -6.74 8.07
N ILE A 63 -10.23 -6.03 7.95
CA ILE A 63 -8.93 -6.65 7.71
C ILE A 63 -8.46 -7.42 8.94
N ASP A 64 -8.65 -6.89 10.16
CA ASP A 64 -8.31 -7.62 11.38
C ASP A 64 -9.28 -8.78 11.64
N GLY A 65 -10.51 -8.69 11.11
CA GLY A 65 -11.48 -9.77 11.04
C GLY A 65 -11.20 -10.83 9.96
N GLY A 66 -10.14 -10.67 9.16
CA GLY A 66 -9.73 -11.62 8.12
C GLY A 66 -10.51 -11.52 6.80
N VAL A 67 -11.24 -10.43 6.57
CA VAL A 67 -11.90 -10.17 5.29
C VAL A 67 -10.84 -9.88 4.21
N PRO A 68 -10.92 -10.50 3.02
CA PRO A 68 -10.00 -10.23 1.92
C PRO A 68 -10.02 -8.76 1.48
N GLN A 69 -8.85 -8.21 1.13
CA GLN A 69 -8.67 -6.79 0.77
C GLN A 69 -9.58 -6.34 -0.37
N GLU A 70 -9.79 -7.19 -1.37
CA GLU A 70 -10.65 -6.92 -2.53
C GLU A 70 -12.12 -6.78 -2.11
N GLN A 71 -12.53 -7.57 -1.11
CA GLN A 71 -13.88 -7.52 -0.55
C GLN A 71 -14.09 -6.26 0.30
N VAL A 72 -13.05 -5.83 1.02
CA VAL A 72 -13.06 -4.54 1.73
C VAL A 72 -13.16 -3.38 0.74
N ALA A 73 -12.38 -3.39 -0.35
CA ALA A 73 -12.47 -2.37 -1.40
C ALA A 73 -13.88 -2.33 -2.00
N GLN A 74 -14.48 -3.49 -2.29
CA GLN A 74 -15.86 -3.57 -2.79
C GLN A 74 -16.86 -2.96 -1.79
N ARG A 75 -16.71 -3.22 -0.50
CA ARG A 75 -17.55 -2.61 0.54
C ARG A 75 -17.39 -1.08 0.59
N LEU A 76 -16.17 -0.55 0.44
CA LEU A 76 -15.95 0.90 0.34
C LEU A 76 -16.72 1.49 -0.86
N VAL A 77 -16.76 0.77 -1.99
CA VAL A 77 -17.55 1.17 -3.17
C VAL A 77 -19.05 1.18 -2.88
N GLU A 78 -19.56 0.17 -2.18
CA GLU A 78 -20.97 0.11 -1.75
C GLU A 78 -21.35 1.26 -0.81
N MET A 79 -20.37 1.82 -0.09
CA MET A 79 -20.54 3.02 0.74
C MET A 79 -20.36 4.34 -0.03
N GLY A 80 -20.17 4.28 -1.34
CA GLY A 80 -20.08 5.45 -2.22
C GLY A 80 -18.67 5.96 -2.49
N VAL A 81 -17.62 5.25 -2.08
CA VAL A 81 -16.24 5.56 -2.50
C VAL A 81 -16.08 5.17 -3.96
N LYS A 82 -15.37 5.97 -4.76
CA LYS A 82 -15.08 5.61 -6.15
C LYS A 82 -14.23 4.32 -6.20
N PRO A 83 -14.45 3.41 -7.17
CA PRO A 83 -13.70 2.15 -7.25
C PRO A 83 -12.18 2.30 -7.20
N GLU A 84 -11.62 3.26 -7.92
CA GLU A 84 -10.19 3.54 -7.95
C GLU A 84 -9.66 4.05 -6.60
N ASP A 85 -10.45 4.89 -5.91
CA ASP A 85 -10.10 5.43 -4.60
C ASP A 85 -10.23 4.37 -3.51
N ALA A 86 -11.20 3.47 -3.62
CA ALA A 86 -11.40 2.36 -2.69
C ALA A 86 -10.19 1.41 -2.69
N VAL A 87 -9.74 1.00 -3.88
CA VAL A 87 -8.54 0.17 -4.02
C VAL A 87 -7.31 0.90 -3.47
N LYS A 88 -7.16 2.19 -3.79
CA LYS A 88 -6.05 3.00 -3.29
C LYS A 88 -6.07 3.12 -1.76
N GLN A 89 -7.24 3.36 -1.16
CA GLN A 89 -7.39 3.45 0.29
C GLN A 89 -6.97 2.14 0.98
N VAL A 90 -7.39 0.98 0.47
CA VAL A 90 -6.99 -0.32 1.04
C VAL A 90 -5.47 -0.54 0.92
N GLN A 91 -4.87 -0.23 -0.23
CA GLN A 91 -3.42 -0.33 -0.42
C GLN A 91 -2.65 0.57 0.55
N CYS A 92 -3.09 1.83 0.67
CA CYS A 92 -2.49 2.79 1.59
C CYS A 92 -2.68 2.38 3.05
N PHE A 93 -3.84 1.83 3.41
CA PHE A 93 -4.10 1.31 4.74
C PHE A 93 -3.16 0.14 5.09
N MET A 94 -2.98 -0.81 4.18
CA MET A 94 -2.09 -1.95 4.40
C MET A 94 -0.63 -1.57 4.54
N ALA A 95 -0.18 -0.56 3.78
CA ALA A 95 1.19 -0.08 3.83
C ALA A 95 1.50 0.74 5.09
N ASN A 96 0.51 1.45 5.64
CA ASN A 96 0.74 2.46 6.68
C ASN A 96 0.09 2.14 8.03
N ARG A 97 -0.99 1.34 8.06
CA ARG A 97 -1.77 1.00 9.27
C ARG A 97 -1.99 2.23 10.16
N PRO A 98 -2.82 3.21 9.73
CA PRO A 98 -3.10 4.40 10.51
C PRO A 98 -3.89 4.00 11.78
N SER A 99 -3.21 4.05 12.93
CA SER A 99 -3.73 3.84 14.29
C SER A 99 -3.72 5.12 15.10
#